data_AF-A0A497QTU3-F1
#
_entry.id   AF-A0A497QTU3-F1
#
_cell.length_a   1.000
_cell.length_b   1.000
_cell.length_c   1.000
_cell.angle_alpha   90.00
_cell.angle_beta   90.00
_cell.angle_gamma   90.00
#
_symmetry.space_group_name_H-M   'P 1'
#
loop_
_entity.id
_entity.type
_entity.pdbx_description
1 polymer ?
#
loop_
_entity_poly.entity_id
_entity_poly.type
_entity_poly.pdbx_seq_one_letter_code
_entity_poly.pdbx_strand_id
1 'polypeptide(L)'
;MKGPSGLPDKSLRDANSLAEIRAQELSDLITHFTFQQSLNDFSIWLKEFQLLKDDFPENKDVQFLYAKTLKNAVKMFGERLLFADMLFLLDELELHYQKTRSEEVAEFLAEAITQTIFYLRGSWDVEGTSKLLNRLRNLVKAYPLNETLLIFFAKSYNNAINRFCSDRHNFICDRFLFELRMFANKHQDNLKVQIEFANSLLSIIGTLAREKRFPDLYQVLDELKRLANRYPKNEKLALIVSRANILASLATSYKEERKKRKNI
;
A
#
# COMPACT_ATOMS: atom_id res chain seq x y z
N MET A 1 28.08 4.79 48.39
CA MET A 1 28.73 4.09 47.26
C MET A 1 27.77 4.10 46.08
N LYS A 2 28.04 4.90 45.04
CA LYS A 2 27.28 4.85 43.77
C LYS A 2 27.86 3.69 42.96
N GLY A 3 27.03 2.72 42.57
CA GLY A 3 27.45 1.58 41.74
C GLY A 3 27.93 2.03 40.35
N PRO A 4 28.83 1.27 39.69
CA PRO A 4 29.37 1.68 38.40
C PRO A 4 28.26 1.64 37.35
N SER A 5 28.07 2.79 36.71
CA SER A 5 27.20 3.00 35.55
C SER A 5 27.52 2.02 34.43
N GLY A 6 26.52 1.22 34.04
CA GLY A 6 26.61 0.20 33.00
C GLY A 6 26.81 0.78 31.59
N LEU A 7 28.06 0.91 31.18
CA LEU A 7 28.43 0.99 29.77
C LEU A 7 28.51 -0.44 29.21
N PRO A 8 27.86 -0.74 28.05
CA PRO A 8 27.98 -2.05 27.41
C PRO A 8 29.45 -2.44 27.20
N ASP A 9 29.76 -3.71 27.43
CA ASP A 9 31.09 -4.30 27.18
C ASP A 9 31.56 -3.98 25.76
N LYS A 10 32.82 -3.58 25.62
CA LYS A 10 33.44 -3.20 24.35
C LYS A 10 33.33 -4.34 23.33
N SER A 11 33.44 -5.59 23.79
CA SER A 11 33.29 -6.79 22.96
C SER A 11 31.92 -6.88 22.26
N LEU A 12 30.85 -6.52 22.97
CA LEU A 12 29.48 -6.52 22.47
C LEU A 12 29.23 -5.39 21.48
N ARG A 13 29.88 -4.24 21.68
CA ARG A 13 29.83 -3.12 20.72
C ARG A 13 30.50 -3.50 19.41
N ASP A 14 31.67 -4.11 19.48
CA ASP A 14 32.41 -4.55 18.30
C ASP A 14 31.64 -5.64 17.52
N ALA A 15 30.97 -6.56 18.22
CA ALA A 15 30.12 -7.58 17.60
C ALA A 15 28.88 -6.97 16.90
N ASN A 16 28.21 -5.99 17.51
CA ASN A 16 27.06 -5.31 16.89
C ASN A 16 27.45 -4.56 15.62
N SER A 17 28.56 -3.82 15.64
CA SER A 17 29.03 -3.11 14.45
C SER A 17 29.38 -4.06 13.30
N LEU A 18 29.96 -5.23 13.59
CA LEU A 18 30.21 -6.26 12.58
C LEU A 18 28.90 -6.86 12.05
N ALA A 19 27.92 -7.10 12.91
CA ALA A 19 26.60 -7.60 12.50
C ALA A 19 25.87 -6.60 11.60
N GLU A 20 25.95 -5.31 11.88
CA GLU A 20 25.39 -4.24 11.05
C GLU A 20 26.03 -4.19 9.66
N ILE A 21 27.36 -4.28 9.58
CA ILE A 21 28.08 -4.37 8.30
C ILE A 21 27.63 -5.62 7.53
N ARG A 22 27.56 -6.77 8.20
CA ARG A 22 27.13 -8.02 7.57
C ARG A 22 25.66 -7.96 7.09
N ALA A 23 24.78 -7.33 7.86
CA ALA A 23 23.38 -7.12 7.48
C ALA A 23 23.28 -6.25 6.21
N GLN A 24 24.13 -5.22 6.09
CA GLN A 24 24.19 -4.38 4.90
C GLN A 24 24.69 -5.18 3.68
N GLU A 25 25.77 -5.96 3.82
CA GLU A 25 26.28 -6.84 2.76
C GLU A 25 25.22 -7.84 2.29
N LEU A 26 24.52 -8.49 3.22
CA LEU A 26 23.46 -9.45 2.91
C LEU A 26 22.29 -8.76 2.19
N SER A 27 21.89 -7.57 2.64
CA SER A 27 20.86 -6.78 1.96
C SER A 27 21.24 -6.47 0.51
N ASP A 28 22.50 -6.09 0.27
CA ASP A 28 22.99 -5.75 -1.06
C ASP A 28 23.09 -6.98 -1.96
N LEU A 29 23.57 -8.12 -1.44
CA LEU A 29 23.60 -9.40 -2.14
C LEU A 29 22.19 -9.87 -2.51
N ILE A 30 21.26 -9.87 -1.56
CA ILE A 30 19.86 -10.26 -1.81
C ILE A 30 19.26 -9.38 -2.90
N THR A 31 19.47 -8.07 -2.84
CA THR A 31 19.01 -7.13 -3.86
C THR A 31 19.61 -7.47 -5.22
N HIS A 32 20.92 -7.72 -5.29
CA HIS A 32 21.63 -8.09 -6.50
C HIS A 32 21.11 -9.39 -7.14
N PHE A 33 20.98 -10.46 -6.36
CA PHE A 33 20.49 -11.75 -6.86
C PHE A 33 19.01 -11.74 -7.18
N THR A 34 18.24 -10.91 -6.46
CA THR A 34 16.89 -10.59 -6.91
C THR A 34 17.01 -9.99 -8.31
N PHE A 35 17.77 -8.93 -8.57
CA PHE A 35 17.93 -8.37 -9.93
C PHE A 35 18.36 -9.40 -11.00
N GLN A 36 19.30 -10.30 -10.68
CA GLN A 36 19.81 -11.31 -11.63
C GLN A 36 18.91 -12.54 -11.82
N GLN A 37 17.81 -12.67 -11.09
CA GLN A 37 16.87 -13.81 -11.16
C GLN A 37 17.46 -15.15 -10.69
N SER A 38 18.50 -15.12 -9.87
CA SER A 38 18.98 -16.34 -9.21
C SER A 38 18.17 -16.62 -7.94
N LEU A 39 17.05 -17.35 -8.09
CA LEU A 39 16.18 -17.70 -6.96
C LEU A 39 16.88 -18.59 -5.92
N ASN A 40 17.80 -19.44 -6.36
CA ASN A 40 18.60 -20.28 -5.47
C ASN A 40 19.53 -19.43 -4.61
N ASP A 41 20.29 -18.52 -5.22
CA ASP A 41 21.20 -17.64 -4.47
C ASP A 41 20.42 -16.70 -3.55
N PHE A 42 19.31 -16.13 -4.03
CA PHE A 42 18.38 -15.35 -3.20
C PHE A 42 17.98 -16.10 -1.92
N SER A 43 17.57 -17.37 -2.06
CA SER A 43 17.12 -18.19 -0.94
C SER A 43 18.25 -18.48 0.06
N ILE A 44 19.48 -18.68 -0.43
CA ILE A 44 20.67 -18.88 0.40
C ILE A 44 20.95 -17.63 1.24
N TRP A 45 21.06 -16.47 0.61
CA TRP A 45 21.40 -15.23 1.31
C TRP A 45 20.28 -14.75 2.24
N LEU A 46 19.01 -14.97 1.88
CA LEU A 46 17.89 -14.69 2.77
C LEU A 46 17.96 -15.55 4.04
N LYS A 47 18.33 -16.83 3.91
CA LYS A 47 18.53 -17.73 5.06
C LYS A 47 19.69 -17.29 5.94
N GLU A 48 20.80 -16.85 5.35
CA GLU A 48 21.91 -16.27 6.12
C GLU A 48 21.48 -15.02 6.89
N PHE A 49 20.67 -14.14 6.27
CA PHE A 49 20.17 -12.96 6.96
C PHE A 49 19.18 -13.33 8.07
N GLN A 50 18.34 -14.36 7.87
CA GLN A 50 17.48 -14.90 8.92
C GLN A 50 18.27 -15.36 10.16
N LEU A 51 19.40 -16.04 9.96
CA LEU A 51 20.29 -16.46 11.04
C LEU A 51 20.91 -15.25 11.74
N LEU A 52 21.46 -14.30 10.99
CA LEU A 52 22.07 -13.09 11.55
C LEU A 52 21.08 -12.30 12.41
N LYS A 53 19.83 -12.10 11.96
CA LYS A 53 18.83 -11.38 12.77
C LYS A 53 18.42 -12.15 14.04
N ASP A 54 18.49 -13.49 14.03
CA ASP A 54 18.11 -14.32 15.17
C ASP A 54 19.25 -14.38 16.20
N ASP A 55 20.50 -14.28 15.75
CA ASP A 55 21.68 -14.14 16.61
C ASP A 55 21.79 -12.74 17.25
N PHE A 56 21.20 -11.72 16.60
CA PHE A 56 21.20 -10.33 17.07
C PHE A 56 19.78 -9.75 17.20
N PRO A 57 18.92 -10.32 18.08
CA PRO A 57 17.51 -9.95 18.18
C PRO A 57 17.31 -8.51 18.70
N GLU A 58 18.23 -8.01 19.55
CA GLU A 58 18.17 -6.67 20.13
C GLU A 58 18.85 -5.59 19.27
N ASN A 59 19.56 -5.98 18.19
CA ASN A 59 20.20 -5.03 17.30
C ASN A 59 19.17 -4.44 16.32
N LYS A 60 18.69 -3.23 16.62
CA LYS A 60 17.65 -2.55 15.84
C LYS A 60 18.02 -2.35 14.37
N ASP A 61 19.29 -2.08 14.06
CA ASP A 61 19.74 -1.84 12.69
C ASP A 61 19.72 -3.13 11.87
N VAL A 62 20.13 -4.26 12.46
CA VAL A 62 19.99 -5.59 11.84
C VAL A 62 18.50 -5.92 11.60
N GLN A 63 17.64 -5.73 12.61
CA GLN A 63 16.20 -5.98 12.47
C GLN A 63 15.54 -5.08 11.42
N PHE A 64 15.97 -3.81 11.35
CA PHE A 64 15.50 -2.82 10.38
C PHE A 64 15.93 -3.18 8.96
N LEU A 65 17.21 -3.48 8.75
CA LEU A 65 17.75 -3.85 7.44
C LEU A 65 17.06 -5.12 6.92
N TYR A 66 16.87 -6.13 7.77
CA TYR A 66 16.15 -7.35 7.38
C TYR A 66 14.74 -7.05 6.88
N ALA A 67 13.96 -6.25 7.63
CA ALA A 67 12.61 -5.85 7.24
C ALA A 67 12.59 -5.05 5.92
N LYS A 68 13.54 -4.13 5.76
CA LYS A 68 13.71 -3.32 4.54
C LYS A 68 14.03 -4.20 3.33
N THR A 69 14.92 -5.19 3.50
CA THR A 69 15.28 -6.15 2.46
C THR A 69 14.08 -6.99 2.04
N LEU A 70 13.31 -7.53 2.99
CA LEU A 70 12.07 -8.26 2.69
C LEU A 70 11.08 -7.40 1.90
N LYS A 71 10.82 -6.17 2.36
CA LYS A 71 9.93 -5.23 1.65
C LYS A 71 10.38 -4.95 0.23
N ASN A 72 11.68 -4.74 0.02
CA ASN A 72 12.22 -4.52 -1.33
C ASN A 72 12.09 -5.78 -2.20
N ALA A 73 12.31 -6.97 -1.63
CA ALA A 73 12.12 -8.22 -2.33
C ALA A 73 10.64 -8.43 -2.73
N VAL A 74 9.67 -8.16 -1.84
CA VAL A 74 8.23 -8.17 -2.18
C VAL A 74 7.96 -7.34 -3.44
N LYS A 75 8.48 -6.11 -3.50
CA LYS A 75 8.36 -5.25 -4.68
C LYS A 75 8.90 -5.93 -5.94
N MET A 76 10.14 -6.39 -5.89
CA MET A 76 10.86 -6.93 -7.05
C MET A 76 10.22 -8.23 -7.59
N PHE A 77 9.77 -9.11 -6.70
CA PHE A 77 9.04 -10.32 -7.08
C PHE A 77 7.66 -9.98 -7.65
N GLY A 78 6.99 -8.96 -7.11
CA GLY A 78 5.75 -8.40 -7.65
C GLY A 78 5.91 -7.84 -9.08
N GLU A 79 6.98 -7.07 -9.34
CA GLU A 79 7.31 -6.55 -10.68
C GLU A 79 7.51 -7.65 -11.72
N ARG A 80 7.83 -8.87 -11.27
CA ARG A 80 8.06 -10.05 -12.10
C ARG A 80 6.90 -11.02 -12.13
N LEU A 81 5.81 -10.70 -11.44
CA LEU A 81 4.62 -11.55 -11.33
C LEU A 81 4.91 -12.92 -10.68
N LEU A 82 5.96 -13.00 -9.85
CA LEU A 82 6.28 -14.18 -9.06
C LEU A 82 5.46 -14.15 -7.76
N PHE A 83 4.16 -14.38 -7.89
CA PHE A 83 3.20 -14.10 -6.81
C PHE A 83 3.36 -15.00 -5.58
N ALA A 84 3.73 -16.28 -5.76
CA ALA A 84 3.90 -17.20 -4.64
C ALA A 84 5.06 -16.74 -3.72
N ASP A 85 6.21 -16.41 -4.31
CA ASP A 85 7.37 -15.91 -3.59
C ASP A 85 7.12 -14.53 -2.98
N MET A 86 6.42 -13.64 -3.70
CA MET A 86 6.02 -12.33 -3.17
C MET A 86 5.15 -12.48 -1.91
N LEU A 87 4.18 -13.39 -1.92
CA LEU A 87 3.30 -13.65 -0.78
C LEU A 87 4.06 -14.30 0.39
N PHE A 88 4.97 -15.23 0.09
CA PHE A 88 5.87 -15.80 1.10
C PHE A 88 6.70 -14.72 1.80
N LEU A 89 7.33 -13.82 1.04
CA LEU A 89 8.13 -12.72 1.60
C LEU A 89 7.29 -11.73 2.42
N LEU A 90 6.03 -11.52 2.02
CA LEU A 90 5.10 -10.70 2.79
C LEU A 90 4.75 -11.34 4.14
N ASP A 91 4.49 -12.65 4.16
CA ASP A 91 4.20 -13.38 5.40
C ASP A 91 5.44 -13.44 6.31
N GLU A 92 6.65 -13.58 5.76
CA GLU A 92 7.91 -13.47 6.52
C GLU A 92 8.08 -12.08 7.15
N LEU A 93 7.77 -11.01 6.42
CA LEU A 93 7.82 -9.64 6.94
C LEU A 93 6.76 -9.42 8.04
N GLU A 94 5.58 -10.02 7.91
CA GLU A 94 4.55 -9.98 8.93
C GLU A 94 4.97 -10.74 10.20
N LEU A 95 5.58 -11.91 10.05
CA LEU A 95 6.13 -12.67 11.18
C LEU A 95 7.21 -11.86 11.91
N HIS A 96 8.09 -11.20 11.16
CA HIS A 96 9.12 -10.32 11.72
C HIS A 96 8.51 -9.13 12.49
N TYR A 97 7.49 -8.48 11.92
CA TYR A 97 6.73 -7.43 12.62
C TYR A 97 6.08 -7.95 13.91
N GLN A 98 5.51 -9.15 13.91
CA GLN A 98 4.87 -9.72 15.10
C GLN A 98 5.85 -9.93 16.25
N LYS A 99 7.10 -10.28 15.96
CA LYS A 99 8.17 -10.46 16.95
C LYS A 99 8.71 -9.13 17.47
N THR A 100 9.00 -8.20 16.56
CA THR A 100 9.66 -6.93 16.90
C THR A 100 8.70 -5.87 17.42
N ARG A 101 7.47 -5.85 16.91
CA ARG A 101 6.47 -4.79 17.17
C ARG A 101 7.04 -3.38 16.96
N SER A 102 7.98 -3.22 16.03
CA SER A 102 8.54 -1.91 15.65
C SER A 102 7.58 -1.15 14.73
N GLU A 103 7.46 0.15 14.96
CA GLU A 103 6.68 1.05 14.12
C GLU A 103 7.31 1.20 12.73
N GLU A 104 8.64 1.27 12.64
CA GLU A 104 9.38 1.32 11.38
C GLU A 104 9.17 0.04 10.54
N VAL A 105 9.16 -1.12 11.19
CA VAL A 105 8.82 -2.39 10.53
C VAL A 105 7.35 -2.41 10.10
N ALA A 106 6.45 -1.81 10.87
CA ALA A 106 5.04 -1.66 10.48
C ALA A 106 4.88 -0.82 9.20
N GLU A 107 5.68 0.24 9.03
CA GLU A 107 5.69 1.04 7.81
C GLU A 107 6.14 0.22 6.59
N PHE A 108 7.20 -0.58 6.74
CA PHE A 108 7.63 -1.49 5.67
C PHE A 108 6.58 -2.54 5.34
N LEU A 109 5.93 -3.12 6.35
CA LEU A 109 4.84 -4.07 6.13
C LEU A 109 3.65 -3.40 5.43
N ALA A 110 3.28 -2.18 5.80
CA ALA A 110 2.20 -1.45 5.13
C ALA A 110 2.52 -1.11 3.67
N GLU A 111 3.78 -0.73 3.39
CA GLU A 111 4.25 -0.53 2.02
C GLU A 111 4.17 -1.84 1.22
N ALA A 112 4.70 -2.93 1.77
CA ALA A 112 4.68 -4.25 1.15
C ALA A 112 3.26 -4.74 0.85
N ILE A 113 2.34 -4.64 1.82
CA ILE A 113 0.90 -4.95 1.61
C ILE A 113 0.33 -4.12 0.46
N THR A 114 0.63 -2.82 0.41
CA THR A 114 0.13 -1.92 -0.63
C THR A 114 0.64 -2.32 -2.02
N GLN A 115 1.90 -2.74 -2.11
CA GLN A 115 2.51 -3.25 -3.35
C GLN A 115 1.91 -4.60 -3.75
N THR A 116 1.73 -5.53 -2.81
CA THR A 116 1.06 -6.81 -3.07
C THR A 116 -0.34 -6.60 -3.63
N ILE A 117 -1.16 -5.72 -3.02
CA ILE A 117 -2.49 -5.38 -3.56
C ILE A 117 -2.38 -4.77 -4.97
N PHE A 118 -1.35 -3.98 -5.25
CA PHE A 118 -1.11 -3.43 -6.59
C PHE A 118 -0.77 -4.50 -7.64
N TYR A 119 0.07 -5.49 -7.32
CA TYR A 119 0.44 -6.54 -8.28
C TYR A 119 -0.63 -7.63 -8.42
N LEU A 120 -1.35 -7.95 -7.33
CA LEU A 120 -2.51 -8.84 -7.36
C LEU A 120 -3.71 -8.28 -8.13
N ARG A 121 -3.62 -7.04 -8.64
CA ARG A 121 -4.57 -6.54 -9.63
C ARG A 121 -4.72 -7.50 -10.82
N GLY A 122 -3.76 -8.37 -11.15
CA GLY A 122 -3.96 -9.39 -12.18
C GLY A 122 -4.97 -10.51 -11.81
N SER A 123 -5.07 -10.90 -10.53
CA SER A 123 -5.56 -12.23 -10.13
C SER A 123 -7.05 -12.34 -9.80
N TRP A 124 -7.80 -11.23 -9.78
CA TRP A 124 -9.21 -11.21 -9.35
C TRP A 124 -9.46 -11.68 -7.91
N ASP A 125 -8.42 -11.80 -7.08
CA ASP A 125 -8.52 -12.31 -5.72
C ASP A 125 -9.07 -11.26 -4.73
N VAL A 126 -10.39 -11.12 -4.70
CA VAL A 126 -11.12 -10.23 -3.79
C VAL A 126 -10.91 -10.62 -2.33
N GLU A 127 -10.92 -11.92 -2.04
CA GLU A 127 -10.83 -12.42 -0.66
C GLU A 127 -9.43 -12.16 -0.10
N GLY A 128 -8.39 -12.51 -0.84
CA GLY A 128 -7.00 -12.21 -0.49
C GLY A 128 -6.77 -10.71 -0.34
N THR A 129 -7.28 -9.89 -1.28
CA THR A 129 -7.20 -8.43 -1.13
C THR A 129 -7.91 -7.93 0.14
N SER A 130 -9.08 -8.49 0.47
CA SER A 130 -9.80 -8.14 1.70
C SER A 130 -9.01 -8.54 2.96
N LYS A 131 -8.34 -9.70 2.95
CA LYS A 131 -7.44 -10.13 4.05
C LYS A 131 -6.27 -9.16 4.21
N LEU A 132 -5.65 -8.74 3.11
CA LEU A 132 -4.56 -7.77 3.12
C LEU A 132 -5.00 -6.39 3.65
N LEU A 133 -6.17 -5.90 3.23
CA LEU A 133 -6.76 -4.66 3.77
C LEU A 133 -7.07 -4.77 5.27
N ASN A 134 -7.48 -5.95 5.75
CA ASN A 134 -7.68 -6.20 7.19
C ASN A 134 -6.35 -6.15 7.96
N ARG A 135 -5.28 -6.76 7.44
CA ARG A 135 -3.93 -6.68 8.03
C ARG A 135 -3.48 -5.22 8.16
N LEU A 136 -3.64 -4.42 7.10
CA LEU A 136 -3.31 -2.99 7.13
C LEU A 136 -4.18 -2.18 8.09
N ARG A 137 -5.46 -2.53 8.24
CA ARG A 137 -6.34 -1.93 9.26
C ARG A 137 -5.82 -2.18 10.68
N ASN A 138 -5.28 -3.36 10.94
CA ASN A 138 -4.70 -3.68 12.25
C ASN A 138 -3.43 -2.86 12.51
N LEU A 139 -2.59 -2.61 11.50
CA LEU A 139 -1.44 -1.73 11.62
C LEU A 139 -1.84 -0.29 11.95
N VAL A 140 -2.82 0.27 11.22
CA VAL A 140 -3.36 1.62 11.50
C VAL A 140 -3.97 1.71 12.90
N LYS A 141 -4.61 0.65 13.40
CA LYS A 141 -5.13 0.61 14.77
C LYS A 141 -4.01 0.61 15.81
N ALA A 142 -2.90 -0.07 15.53
CA ALA A 142 -1.74 -0.12 16.42
C ALA A 142 -1.01 1.24 16.49
N TYR A 143 -0.89 1.94 15.36
CA TYR A 143 -0.23 3.25 15.27
C TYR A 143 -1.15 4.30 14.63
N PRO A 144 -2.18 4.79 15.35
CA PRO A 144 -3.24 5.62 14.78
C PRO A 144 -2.79 7.03 14.37
N LEU A 145 -1.62 7.47 14.82
CA LEU A 145 -1.04 8.77 14.49
C LEU A 145 0.08 8.68 13.44
N ASN A 146 0.46 7.48 13.01
CA ASN A 146 1.50 7.30 12.01
C ASN A 146 0.97 7.68 10.62
N GLU A 147 1.41 8.83 10.10
CA GLU A 147 0.94 9.34 8.80
C GLU A 147 1.26 8.39 7.64
N THR A 148 2.41 7.72 7.66
CA THR A 148 2.83 6.77 6.62
C THR A 148 1.83 5.62 6.50
N LEU A 149 1.42 5.03 7.62
CA LEU A 149 0.40 3.98 7.64
C LEU A 149 -0.96 4.47 7.17
N LEU A 150 -1.36 5.69 7.55
CA LEU A 150 -2.64 6.26 7.10
C LEU A 150 -2.66 6.44 5.57
N ILE A 151 -1.53 6.88 5.00
CA ILE A 151 -1.38 7.05 3.55
C ILE A 151 -1.42 5.69 2.84
N PHE A 152 -0.66 4.70 3.32
CA PHE A 152 -0.67 3.36 2.72
C PHE A 152 -2.03 2.69 2.83
N PHE A 153 -2.77 2.92 3.92
CA PHE A 153 -4.16 2.49 4.06
C PHE A 153 -5.01 3.07 2.94
N ALA A 154 -5.05 4.40 2.78
CA ALA A 154 -5.85 5.03 1.74
C ALA A 154 -5.44 4.59 0.31
N LYS A 155 -4.13 4.48 0.05
CA LYS A 155 -3.58 4.01 -1.22
C LYS A 155 -3.96 2.56 -1.53
N SER A 156 -3.98 1.69 -0.52
CA SER A 156 -4.39 0.29 -0.68
C SER A 156 -5.86 0.14 -1.06
N TYR A 157 -6.75 0.92 -0.45
CA TYR A 157 -8.16 0.95 -0.87
C TYR A 157 -8.32 1.51 -2.28
N ASN A 158 -7.59 2.57 -2.64
CA ASN A 158 -7.57 3.07 -4.01
C ASN A 158 -7.16 1.96 -4.99
N ASN A 159 -6.08 1.24 -4.69
CA ASN A 159 -5.63 0.11 -5.51
C ASN A 159 -6.72 -0.96 -5.68
N ALA A 160 -7.39 -1.34 -4.61
CA ALA A 160 -8.47 -2.32 -4.63
C ALA A 160 -9.69 -1.82 -5.42
N ILE A 161 -10.13 -0.57 -5.18
CA ILE A 161 -11.26 0.06 -5.89
C ILE A 161 -10.98 0.15 -7.39
N ASN A 162 -9.81 0.67 -7.77
CA ASN A 162 -9.43 0.81 -9.18
C ASN A 162 -9.50 -0.54 -9.92
N ARG A 163 -9.14 -1.63 -9.22
CA ARG A 163 -9.21 -2.97 -9.76
C ARG A 163 -10.62 -3.54 -9.83
N PHE A 164 -11.28 -3.71 -8.69
CA PHE A 164 -12.52 -4.48 -8.60
C PHE A 164 -13.73 -3.74 -9.15
N CYS A 165 -13.65 -2.41 -9.22
CA CYS A 165 -14.73 -1.60 -9.78
C CYS A 165 -14.64 -1.46 -11.29
N SER A 166 -13.55 -1.90 -11.91
CA SER A 166 -13.45 -1.83 -13.35
C SER A 166 -14.31 -2.86 -14.09
N ASP A 167 -14.66 -4.00 -13.47
CA ASP A 167 -15.41 -5.09 -14.13
C ASP A 167 -16.61 -5.63 -13.30
N ARG A 168 -17.60 -4.77 -13.05
CA ARG A 168 -19.02 -5.11 -12.73
C ARG A 168 -19.34 -5.78 -11.38
N HIS A 169 -18.44 -5.79 -10.39
CA HIS A 169 -18.73 -6.31 -9.05
C HIS A 169 -19.15 -5.19 -8.07
N ASN A 170 -20.37 -4.68 -8.28
CA ASN A 170 -20.83 -3.44 -7.64
C ASN A 170 -20.83 -3.47 -6.10
N PHE A 171 -21.15 -4.59 -5.47
CA PHE A 171 -21.26 -4.64 -4.00
C PHE A 171 -19.89 -4.52 -3.28
N ILE A 172 -18.82 -5.05 -3.86
CA ILE A 172 -17.46 -4.97 -3.29
C ILE A 172 -16.95 -3.53 -3.35
N CYS A 173 -17.25 -2.86 -4.47
CA CYS A 173 -16.92 -1.47 -4.70
C CYS A 173 -17.58 -0.52 -3.72
N ASP A 174 -18.89 -0.70 -3.51
CA ASP A 174 -19.64 0.12 -2.57
C ASP A 174 -19.09 -0.06 -1.15
N ARG A 175 -18.73 -1.29 -0.76
CA ARG A 175 -18.09 -1.57 0.53
C ARG A 175 -16.72 -0.89 0.68
N PHE A 176 -15.80 -1.09 -0.27
CA PHE A 176 -14.46 -0.49 -0.19
C PHE A 176 -14.51 1.04 -0.26
N LEU A 177 -15.38 1.60 -1.10
CA LEU A 177 -15.57 3.04 -1.17
C LEU A 177 -16.15 3.59 0.13
N PHE A 178 -17.14 2.91 0.74
CA PHE A 178 -17.71 3.32 2.01
C PHE A 178 -16.66 3.34 3.13
N GLU A 179 -15.84 2.29 3.23
CA GLU A 179 -14.78 2.22 4.23
C GLU A 179 -13.72 3.30 4.02
N LEU A 180 -13.26 3.52 2.79
CA LEU A 180 -12.31 4.60 2.48
C LEU A 180 -12.91 5.98 2.75
N ARG A 181 -14.20 6.19 2.46
CA ARG A 181 -14.91 7.44 2.75
C ARG A 181 -14.94 7.71 4.26
N MET A 182 -15.30 6.72 5.07
CA MET A 182 -15.28 6.84 6.54
C MET A 182 -13.89 7.17 7.04
N PHE A 183 -12.86 6.51 6.49
CA PHE A 183 -11.48 6.77 6.84
C PHE A 183 -11.03 8.19 6.47
N ALA A 184 -11.28 8.64 5.23
CA ALA A 184 -10.94 9.98 4.78
C ALA A 184 -11.69 11.07 5.58
N ASN A 185 -12.92 10.81 6.00
CA ASN A 185 -13.68 11.73 6.86
C ASN A 185 -13.14 11.81 8.29
N LYS A 186 -12.45 10.78 8.77
CA LYS A 186 -11.75 10.82 10.06
C LYS A 186 -10.42 11.57 9.96
N HIS A 187 -9.76 11.50 8.80
CA HIS A 187 -8.44 12.09 8.54
C HIS A 187 -8.55 13.26 7.56
N GLN A 188 -9.45 14.21 7.86
CA GLN A 188 -9.78 15.31 6.95
C GLN A 188 -8.60 16.22 6.67
N ASP A 189 -7.67 16.38 7.61
CA ASP A 189 -6.50 17.27 7.49
C ASP A 189 -5.30 16.59 6.80
N ASN A 190 -5.34 15.27 6.61
CA ASN A 190 -4.27 14.56 5.91
C ASN A 190 -4.47 14.65 4.39
N LEU A 191 -3.85 15.65 3.77
CA LEU A 191 -3.97 15.91 2.34
C LEU A 191 -3.63 14.70 1.45
N LYS A 192 -2.64 13.89 1.83
CA LYS A 192 -2.25 12.70 1.05
C LYS A 192 -3.35 11.63 1.09
N VAL A 193 -3.99 11.41 2.24
CA VAL A 193 -5.19 10.55 2.36
C VAL A 193 -6.34 11.11 1.50
N GLN A 194 -6.58 12.42 1.53
CA GLN A 194 -7.64 13.04 0.72
C GLN A 194 -7.39 12.88 -0.79
N ILE A 195 -6.13 12.95 -1.24
CA ILE A 195 -5.75 12.73 -2.63
C ILE A 195 -6.03 11.28 -3.07
N GLU A 196 -5.70 10.29 -2.23
CA GLU A 196 -6.00 8.89 -2.53
C GLU A 196 -7.51 8.60 -2.55
N PHE A 197 -8.27 9.24 -1.67
CA PHE A 197 -9.73 9.19 -1.71
C PHE A 197 -10.29 9.83 -2.99
N ALA A 198 -9.79 11.00 -3.39
CA ALA A 198 -10.20 11.67 -4.63
C ALA A 198 -9.94 10.82 -5.88
N ASN A 199 -8.79 10.13 -5.95
CA ASN A 199 -8.47 9.20 -7.04
C ASN A 199 -9.43 8.00 -7.08
N SER A 200 -9.87 7.53 -5.90
CA SER A 200 -10.87 6.46 -5.80
C SER A 200 -12.22 6.92 -6.32
N LEU A 201 -12.67 8.13 -5.96
CA LEU A 201 -13.90 8.75 -6.50
C LEU A 201 -13.83 8.89 -8.02
N LEU A 202 -12.70 9.33 -8.58
CA LEU A 202 -12.49 9.42 -10.03
C LEU A 202 -12.62 8.05 -10.71
N SER A 203 -12.06 6.99 -10.10
CA SER A 203 -12.16 5.63 -10.63
C SER A 203 -13.61 5.12 -10.65
N ILE A 204 -14.38 5.45 -9.61
CA ILE A 204 -15.81 5.13 -9.52
C ILE A 204 -16.61 5.92 -10.56
N ILE A 205 -16.34 7.22 -10.75
CA ILE A 205 -16.98 8.04 -11.80
C ILE A 205 -16.78 7.42 -13.18
N GLY A 206 -15.55 6.99 -13.51
CA GLY A 206 -15.28 6.32 -14.78
C GLY A 206 -16.07 5.02 -14.96
N THR A 207 -16.26 4.25 -13.88
CA THR A 207 -17.09 3.04 -13.89
C THR A 207 -18.57 3.36 -14.09
N LEU A 208 -19.12 4.27 -13.30
CA LEU A 208 -20.51 4.70 -13.40
C LEU A 208 -20.83 5.29 -14.79
N ALA A 209 -19.88 5.98 -15.41
CA ALA A 209 -19.98 6.47 -16.78
C ALA A 209 -20.13 5.33 -17.79
N ARG A 210 -19.27 4.31 -17.71
CA ARG A 210 -19.35 3.10 -18.56
C ARG A 210 -20.66 2.35 -18.37
N GLU A 211 -21.13 2.24 -17.12
CA GLU A 211 -22.38 1.58 -16.76
C GLU A 211 -23.63 2.44 -17.01
N LYS A 212 -23.47 3.70 -17.41
CA LYS A 212 -24.57 4.67 -17.64
C LYS A 212 -25.41 4.95 -16.41
N ARG A 213 -24.81 4.84 -15.23
CA ARG A 213 -25.42 5.17 -13.94
C ARG A 213 -25.27 6.66 -13.64
N PHE A 214 -25.90 7.48 -14.48
CA PHE A 214 -25.73 8.94 -14.45
C PHE A 214 -26.11 9.59 -13.10
N PRO A 215 -27.23 9.24 -12.44
CA PRO A 215 -27.55 9.83 -11.14
C PRO A 215 -26.44 9.61 -10.10
N ASP A 216 -25.97 8.36 -9.98
CA ASP A 216 -24.88 8.00 -9.07
C ASP A 216 -23.57 8.71 -9.44
N LEU A 217 -23.28 8.80 -10.74
CA LEU A 217 -22.10 9.49 -11.25
C LEU A 217 -22.06 10.94 -10.77
N TYR A 218 -23.16 11.68 -10.94
CA TYR A 218 -23.22 13.09 -10.54
C TYR A 218 -23.12 13.25 -9.02
N GLN A 219 -23.70 12.33 -8.25
CA GLN A 219 -23.55 12.33 -6.79
C GLN A 219 -22.07 12.18 -6.37
N VAL A 220 -21.33 11.26 -6.98
CA VAL A 220 -19.90 11.05 -6.71
C VAL A 220 -19.06 12.24 -7.22
N LEU A 221 -19.42 12.83 -8.36
CA LEU A 221 -18.77 14.04 -8.87
C LEU A 221 -18.94 15.23 -7.92
N ASP A 222 -20.13 15.41 -7.36
CA ASP A 222 -20.41 16.49 -6.40
C ASP A 222 -19.70 16.26 -5.06
N GLU A 223 -19.56 15.01 -4.63
CA GLU A 223 -18.68 14.66 -3.50
C GLU A 223 -17.21 15.05 -3.78
N LEU A 224 -16.69 14.69 -4.94
CA LEU A 224 -15.32 15.03 -5.35
C LEU A 224 -15.09 16.55 -5.43
N LYS A 225 -16.05 17.31 -5.97
CA LYS A 225 -16.01 18.79 -6.02
C LYS A 225 -16.00 19.39 -4.61
N ARG A 226 -16.87 18.91 -3.72
CA ARG A 226 -16.90 19.36 -2.31
C ARG A 226 -15.57 19.09 -1.62
N LEU A 227 -14.97 17.92 -1.86
CA LEU A 227 -13.65 17.58 -1.34
C LEU A 227 -12.57 18.55 -1.85
N ALA A 228 -12.53 18.83 -3.16
CA ALA A 228 -11.55 19.76 -3.73
C ALA A 228 -11.74 21.20 -3.23
N ASN A 229 -12.99 21.63 -2.98
CA ASN A 229 -13.29 22.96 -2.43
C ASN A 229 -12.73 23.17 -1.02
N ARG A 230 -12.51 22.09 -0.23
CA ARG A 230 -11.79 22.19 1.06
C ARG A 230 -10.31 22.50 0.88
N TYR A 231 -9.77 22.28 -0.32
CA TYR A 231 -8.36 22.41 -0.68
C TYR A 231 -8.17 23.28 -1.93
N PRO A 232 -8.62 24.54 -1.92
CA PRO A 232 -8.75 25.35 -3.13
C PRO A 232 -7.42 25.66 -3.83
N LYS A 233 -6.30 25.57 -3.11
CA LYS A 233 -4.94 25.78 -3.66
C LYS A 233 -4.25 24.48 -4.10
N ASN A 234 -4.91 23.32 -3.97
CA ASN A 234 -4.30 22.05 -4.32
C ASN A 234 -4.51 21.70 -5.80
N GLU A 235 -3.46 21.86 -6.59
CA GLU A 235 -3.49 21.61 -8.04
C GLU A 235 -3.83 20.16 -8.40
N LYS A 236 -3.39 19.19 -7.58
CA LYS A 236 -3.65 17.77 -7.83
C LYS A 236 -5.14 17.45 -7.69
N LEU A 237 -5.80 17.97 -6.67
CA LEU A 237 -7.26 17.83 -6.48
C LEU A 237 -8.03 18.57 -7.58
N ALA A 238 -7.58 19.77 -7.98
CA ALA A 238 -8.16 20.51 -9.10
C ALA A 238 -8.06 19.71 -10.42
N LEU A 239 -6.91 19.09 -10.69
CA LEU A 239 -6.71 18.23 -11.86
C LEU A 239 -7.63 16.99 -11.82
N ILE A 240 -7.79 16.35 -10.66
CA ILE A 240 -8.69 15.20 -10.50
C ILE A 240 -10.14 15.60 -10.79
N VAL A 241 -10.60 16.76 -10.28
CA VAL A 241 -11.94 17.31 -10.58
C VAL A 241 -12.11 17.58 -12.08
N SER A 242 -11.12 18.21 -12.72
CA SER A 242 -11.15 18.49 -14.16
C SER A 242 -11.30 17.21 -14.99
N ARG A 243 -10.52 16.16 -14.66
CA ARG A 243 -10.65 14.85 -15.30
C ARG A 243 -12.03 14.23 -15.08
N ALA A 244 -12.57 14.34 -13.87
CA ALA A 244 -13.90 13.83 -13.55
C ALA A 244 -15.01 14.55 -14.33
N ASN A 245 -14.93 15.87 -14.48
CA ASN A 245 -15.87 16.65 -15.29
C ASN A 245 -15.83 16.23 -16.76
N ILE A 246 -14.64 16.02 -17.33
CA ILE A 246 -14.51 15.55 -18.73
C ILE A 246 -15.19 14.20 -18.90
N LEU A 247 -14.96 13.24 -18.00
CA LEU A 247 -15.61 11.92 -18.04
C LEU A 247 -17.14 12.03 -17.96
N ALA A 248 -17.66 12.88 -17.07
CA ALA A 248 -19.09 13.12 -16.92
C ALA A 248 -19.73 13.72 -18.18
N SER A 249 -19.07 14.70 -18.79
CA SER A 249 -19.54 15.36 -20.02
C SER A 249 -19.56 14.40 -21.21
N LEU A 250 -18.48 13.63 -21.40
CA LEU A 250 -18.43 12.61 -22.46
C LEU A 250 -19.53 11.55 -22.29
N ALA A 251 -19.78 11.09 -21.07
CA ALA A 251 -20.85 10.12 -20.80
C ALA A 251 -22.23 10.69 -21.18
N THR A 252 -22.43 11.99 -21.02
CA THR A 252 -23.68 12.69 -21.33
C THR A 252 -23.88 12.87 -22.83
N SER A 253 -22.85 13.29 -23.57
CA SER A 253 -22.95 13.44 -25.03
C SER A 253 -23.27 12.11 -25.72
N TYR A 254 -22.64 11.00 -25.29
CA TYR A 254 -22.96 9.66 -25.78
C TYR A 254 -24.43 9.25 -25.53
N LYS A 255 -25.03 9.69 -24.42
CA LYS A 255 -26.43 9.44 -24.10
C LYS A 255 -27.36 10.15 -25.08
N GLU A 256 -27.06 11.40 -25.42
CA GLU A 256 -27.87 12.23 -26.32
C GLU A 256 -27.78 11.77 -27.77
N GLU A 257 -26.58 11.45 -28.27
CA GLU A 257 -26.39 10.93 -29.62
C GLU A 257 -27.15 9.61 -29.83
N ARG A 258 -27.12 8.71 -28.84
CA ARG A 258 -27.83 7.43 -28.94
C ARG A 258 -29.35 7.58 -28.89
N LYS A 259 -29.88 8.59 -28.19
CA LYS A 259 -31.31 8.92 -28.25
C LYS A 259 -31.70 9.42 -29.65
N LYS A 260 -30.89 10.30 -30.25
CA LYS A 260 -31.12 10.78 -31.63
C LYS A 260 -31.14 9.64 -32.65
N ARG A 261 -30.20 8.68 -32.55
CA ARG A 261 -30.15 7.49 -33.44
C ARG A 261 -31.28 6.47 -33.26
N LYS A 262 -32.02 6.51 -32.15
CA LYS A 262 -33.17 5.61 -31.90
C LYS A 262 -34.51 6.21 -32.34
N ASN A 263 -34.53 7.50 -32.67
CA ASN A 263 -35.72 8.25 -33.08
C ASN A 263 -35.70 8.57 -34.59
N ILE A 264 -34.84 7.89 -35.35
CA ILE A 264 -34.75 7.85 -36.83
C ILE A 264 -34.98 6.38 -37.21
#